data_AF-A0A6A2Y1D6-F1
#
_entry.id   AF-A0A6A2Y1D6-F1
#
_cell.length_a   1.000
_cell.length_b   1.000
_cell.length_c   1.000
_cell.angle_alpha   90.00
_cell.angle_beta   90.00
_cell.angle_gamma   90.00
#
_symmetry.space_group_name_H-M   'P 1'
#
loop_
_entity.id
_entity.type
_entity.pdbx_description
1 polymer ?
#
loop_
_entity_poly.entity_id
_entity_poly.type
_entity_poly.pdbx_seq_one_letter_code
_entity_poly.pdbx_strand_id
1 'polypeptide(L)'
;MICLRTIDVRGTVVLMICSHAYCLDCIRKWSDLKRKCPLCNSTFNSWFYKIDLSSPRFLKHQLPALSDCRSITPRPPSIESIVDGGIFC
;
A
#
# COMPACT_ATOMS: atom_id res chain seq x y z
N MET A 1 -18.21 0.79 0.43
CA MET A 1 -19.23 -0.05 1.10
C MET A 1 -18.52 -1.19 1.81
N ILE A 2 -18.94 -1.52 3.03
CA ILE A 2 -18.44 -2.67 3.79
C ILE A 2 -19.53 -3.74 3.76
N CYS A 3 -19.11 -4.98 3.62
CA CYS A 3 -20.00 -6.12 3.48
C CYS A 3 -20.56 -6.48 4.87
N LEU A 4 -21.88 -6.62 5.03
CA LEU A 4 -22.55 -7.07 6.28
C LEU A 4 -22.62 -8.60 6.41
N ARG A 5 -21.89 -9.34 5.58
CA ARG A 5 -21.90 -10.81 5.55
C ARG A 5 -20.83 -11.35 6.49
N THR A 6 -21.01 -12.60 6.94
CA THR A 6 -19.98 -13.36 7.64
C THR A 6 -18.72 -13.40 6.78
N ILE A 7 -17.60 -12.96 7.34
CA ILE A 7 -16.32 -12.90 6.63
C ILE A 7 -15.72 -14.30 6.67
N ASP A 8 -15.61 -14.96 5.52
CA ASP A 8 -14.87 -16.22 5.42
C ASP A 8 -13.37 -15.97 5.58
N VAL A 9 -12.67 -16.83 6.33
CA VAL A 9 -11.24 -16.69 6.63
C VAL A 9 -10.41 -16.60 5.35
N ARG A 10 -10.77 -17.33 4.28
CA ARG A 10 -10.02 -17.34 3.01
C ARG A 10 -10.17 -16.02 2.23
N GLY A 11 -11.28 -15.32 2.45
CA GLY A 11 -11.57 -14.02 1.87
C GLY A 11 -11.27 -12.83 2.79
N THR A 12 -10.72 -13.09 3.98
CA THR A 12 -10.46 -12.05 4.98
C THR A 12 -9.15 -11.33 4.70
N VAL A 13 -9.18 -10.01 4.92
CA VAL A 13 -8.00 -9.16 5.00
C VAL A 13 -7.90 -8.52 6.37
N VAL A 14 -6.69 -8.25 6.81
CA VAL A 14 -6.42 -7.57 8.09
C VAL A 14 -5.56 -6.35 7.85
N LEU A 15 -6.04 -5.17 8.24
CA LEU A 15 -5.25 -3.93 8.12
C LEU A 15 -4.08 -3.98 9.11
N MET A 16 -2.87 -3.71 8.64
CA MET A 16 -1.67 -3.82 9.48
C MET A 16 -1.63 -2.83 10.65
N ILE A 17 -2.21 -1.64 10.47
CA ILE A 17 -2.05 -0.54 11.42
C ILE A 17 -3.07 -0.55 12.58
N CYS A 18 -4.16 -1.32 12.45
CA CYS A 18 -5.23 -1.35 13.44
C CYS A 18 -5.88 -2.73 13.61
N SER A 19 -5.38 -3.75 12.89
CA SER A 19 -5.82 -5.13 12.96
C SER A 19 -7.32 -5.36 12.67
N HIS A 20 -8.02 -4.37 12.12
CA HIS A 20 -9.42 -4.53 11.73
C HIS A 20 -9.53 -5.38 10.46
N ALA A 21 -10.50 -6.29 10.48
CA ALA A 21 -10.70 -7.27 9.43
C ALA A 21 -11.88 -6.91 8.52
N TYR A 22 -11.73 -7.20 7.23
CA TYR A 22 -12.74 -6.98 6.18
C TYR A 22 -12.70 -8.13 5.19
N CYS A 23 -13.68 -8.26 4.30
CA CYS A 23 -13.45 -9.07 3.12
C CYS A 23 -12.57 -8.32 2.10
N LEU A 24 -11.82 -9.08 1.30
CA LEU A 24 -10.87 -8.56 0.32
C LEU A 24 -11.51 -7.60 -0.68
N ASP A 25 -12.66 -7.96 -1.24
CA ASP A 25 -13.35 -7.12 -2.22
C ASP A 25 -13.82 -5.79 -1.64
N CYS A 26 -14.35 -5.80 -0.42
CA CYS A 26 -14.86 -4.59 0.22
C CYS A 26 -13.70 -3.63 0.58
N ILE A 27 -12.58 -4.12 1.15
CA ILE A 27 -11.46 -3.22 1.47
C ILE A 27 -10.76 -2.69 0.23
N ARG A 28 -10.68 -3.50 -0.84
CA ARG A 28 -10.03 -3.09 -2.09
C ARG A 28 -10.78 -1.93 -2.74
N LYS A 29 -12.09 -2.08 -2.93
CA LYS A 29 -12.96 -1.00 -3.44
C LYS A 29 -12.93 0.23 -2.53
N TRP A 30 -12.83 0.02 -1.22
CA TRP A 30 -12.72 1.13 -0.28
C TRP A 30 -11.38 1.87 -0.41
N SER A 31 -10.26 1.15 -0.56
CA SER A 31 -8.94 1.76 -0.68
C SER A 31 -8.77 2.61 -1.94
N ASP A 32 -9.52 2.30 -3.00
CA ASP A 32 -9.56 3.12 -4.23
C ASP A 32 -10.21 4.49 -3.99
N LEU A 33 -11.09 4.59 -2.97
CA LEU A 33 -11.81 5.82 -2.62
C LEU A 33 -11.18 6.56 -1.42
N LYS A 34 -10.72 5.83 -0.40
CA LYS A 34 -10.26 6.40 0.87
C LYS A 34 -9.25 5.50 1.57
N ARG A 35 -8.06 6.04 1.88
CA ARG A 35 -7.01 5.38 2.68
C ARG A 35 -7.24 5.48 4.21
N LYS A 36 -8.47 5.32 4.68
CA LYS A 36 -8.83 5.42 6.11
C LYS A 36 -9.65 4.22 6.54
N CYS A 37 -9.27 3.59 7.66
CA CYS A 37 -9.98 2.46 8.23
C CYS A 37 -11.45 2.84 8.50
N PRO A 38 -12.44 2.10 7.98
CA PRO A 38 -13.83 2.42 8.23
C PRO A 38 -14.29 2.33 9.70
N LEU A 39 -13.66 1.48 10.52
CA LEU A 39 -14.03 1.35 11.94
C LEU A 39 -13.42 2.42 12.84
N CYS A 40 -12.14 2.75 12.63
CA CYS A 40 -11.38 3.60 13.57
C CYS A 40 -10.69 4.81 12.93
N ASN A 41 -10.90 5.04 11.63
CA ASN A 41 -10.35 6.16 10.88
C ASN A 41 -8.81 6.24 10.83
N SER A 42 -8.10 5.18 11.22
CA SER A 42 -6.64 5.09 11.08
C SER A 42 -6.21 5.06 9.61
N THR A 43 -5.16 5.80 9.26
CA THR A 43 -4.60 5.79 7.89
C THR A 43 -3.89 4.47 7.64
N PHE A 44 -4.29 3.72 6.61
CA PHE A 44 -3.62 2.47 6.24
C PHE A 44 -3.01 2.57 4.84
N ASN A 45 -1.96 1.78 4.59
CA ASN A 45 -1.29 1.68 3.30
C ASN A 45 -1.03 0.23 2.86
N SER A 46 -1.46 -0.73 3.67
CA SER A 46 -1.21 -2.15 3.43
C SER A 46 -2.13 -3.02 4.28
N TRP A 47 -2.27 -4.28 3.88
CA TRP A 47 -3.05 -5.31 4.59
C TRP A 47 -2.43 -6.69 4.40
N PHE A 48 -2.80 -7.62 5.29
CA PHE A 48 -2.55 -9.06 5.13
C PHE A 48 -3.76 -9.75 4.50
N TYR A 49 -3.52 -10.79 3.70
CA TYR A 49 -4.55 -11.60 3.04
C TYR A 49 -4.04 -13.02 2.77
N LYS A 50 -4.93 -13.94 2.33
CA LYS A 50 -4.63 -15.38 2.21
C LYS A 50 -3.98 -15.93 3.48
N ILE A 51 -4.66 -15.71 4.60
CA ILE A 51 -4.20 -16.15 5.92
C ILE A 51 -4.50 -17.64 6.04
N ASP A 52 -3.46 -18.46 6.15
CA ASP A 52 -3.59 -19.85 6.52
C ASP A 52 -3.61 -19.94 8.05
N LEU A 53 -4.57 -20.65 8.64
CA LEU A 53 -4.62 -20.85 10.10
C LEU A 53 -3.85 -22.09 10.54
N SER A 54 -3.61 -23.02 9.60
CA SER A 54 -2.85 -24.25 9.83
C SER A 54 -1.34 -24.02 9.90
N SER A 55 -0.86 -22.89 9.38
CA SER A 55 0.53 -22.47 9.34
C SER A 55 0.58 -20.94 9.40
N PRO A 56 1.59 -20.29 10.01
CA PRO A 56 1.69 -18.83 10.08
C PRO A 56 2.10 -18.20 8.74
N ARG A 57 1.34 -18.48 7.68
CA ARG A 57 1.55 -17.99 6.32
C ARG A 57 0.46 -16.99 5.98
N PHE A 58 0.90 -15.83 5.52
CA PHE A 58 0.04 -14.77 5.02
C PHE A 58 0.78 -14.01 3.93
N LEU A 59 0.04 -13.36 3.06
CA LEU A 59 0.59 -12.45 2.07
C LEU A 59 0.34 -11.02 2.51
N LYS A 60 1.34 -10.17 2.31
CA LYS A 60 1.21 -8.71 2.46
C LYS A 60 0.88 -8.09 1.11
N HIS A 61 -0.15 -7.25 1.07
CA HIS A 61 -0.41 -6.37 -0.05
C HIS A 61 -0.07 -4.94 0.36
N GLN A 62 0.83 -4.30 -0.38
CA GLN A 62 1.14 -2.89 -0.24
C GLN A 62 0.30 -2.13 -1.28
N LEU A 63 -0.49 -1.16 -0.82
CA LEU A 63 -1.24 -0.30 -1.72
C LEU A 63 -0.29 0.66 -2.45
N PRO A 64 -0.56 0.97 -3.73
CA PRO A 64 0.16 2.03 -4.41
C PRO A 64 0.02 3.36 -3.64
N ALA A 65 0.98 4.26 -3.85
CA ALA A 65 0.78 5.65 -3.48
C ALA A 65 -0.49 6.14 -4.19
N LEU A 66 -1.38 6.83 -3.48
CA LEU A 66 -2.43 7.56 -4.15
C LEU A 66 -1.72 8.60 -5.01
N SER A 67 -1.72 8.43 -6.33
CA SER A 67 -1.13 9.40 -7.23
C SER A 67 -1.95 10.68 -7.08
N ASP A 68 -1.41 11.62 -6.31
CA ASP A 68 -1.94 12.97 -6.26
C ASP A 68 -1.78 13.55 -7.67
N CYS A 69 -2.83 14.14 -8.22
CA CYS A 69 -2.76 14.84 -9.50
C CYS A 69 -1.96 16.15 -9.35
N ARG A 70 -0.69 16.12 -8.93
CA ARG A 70 0.33 17.11 -9.32
C ARG A 70 1.75 16.71 -8.93
N SER A 71 2.56 16.35 -9.91
CA SER A 71 3.94 16.81 -10.00
C SER A 71 4.44 16.65 -11.43
N ILE A 72 4.12 17.62 -12.28
CA ILE A 72 5.01 17.95 -13.40
C ILE A 72 6.25 18.55 -12.75
N THR A 73 7.23 17.72 -12.42
CA THR A 73 8.60 18.18 -12.21
C THR A 73 9.27 18.11 -13.58
N PRO A 74 9.69 19.25 -14.18
CA PRO A 74 10.54 19.20 -15.36
C PRO A 74 11.80 18.40 -15.02
N ARG A 75 12.14 17.44 -15.87
CA ARG A 75 13.41 16.71 -15.79
C ARG A 75 14.54 17.74 -15.89
N PRO A 76 15.49 17.83 -14.94
CA PRO A 76 16.70 18.59 -15.19
C PRO A 76 17.45 17.92 -16.35
N PRO A 77 18.02 18.69 -17.30
CA PRO A 77 18.79 18.12 -18.39
C PRO A 77 20.03 17.39 -17.84
N SER A 78 20.27 16.20 -18.38
CA SER A 78 21.49 15.42 -18.15
C SER A 78 22.72 16.28 -18.46
N ILE A 79 23.61 16.45 -17.48
CA ILE A 79 24.99 16.84 -17.76
C ILE A 79 25.86 15.61 -17.55
N GLU A 80 26.47 15.22 -18.66
CA GLU A 80 27.43 14.14 -18.78
C GLU A 80 28.70 14.40 -17.96
N SER A 81 29.31 13.28 -17.59
CA SER A 81 30.63 13.09 -17.01
C SER A 81 31.72 14.04 -17.53
N ILE A 82 32.47 14.66 -16.63
CA ILE A 82 33.93 14.80 -16.81
C ILE A 82 34.59 14.31 -15.52
N VAL A 83 35.26 13.16 -15.63
CA VAL A 83 36.36 12.79 -14.75
C VAL A 83 37.59 13.44 -15.35
N ASP A 84 38.22 14.36 -14.61
CA ASP A 84 39.58 14.79 -14.93
C ASP A 84 40.42 14.58 -13.66
N GLY A 85 41.29 13.58 -13.74
CA GLY A 85 42.39 13.43 -12.82
C GLY A 85 43.56 14.28 -13.31
N GLY A 86 44.27 14.93 -12.39
CA GLY A 86 45.49 15.64 -12.78
C GLY A 86 46.07 16.50 -11.67
N ILE A 87 47.28 16.13 -11.26
CA ILE A 87 48.22 16.82 -10.36
C ILE A 87 48.67 18.18 -10.93
N PHE A 88 49.09 19.09 -10.03
CA PHE A 88 50.08 20.21 -10.08
C PHE A 88 49.43 21.51 -9.51
N CYS A 89 49.94 22.26 -8.53
CA CYS A 89 51.26 22.44 -7.92
C CYS A 89 51.18 22.40 -6.38
#